data_AF-A0A412J4U0-F1
#
_entry.id   AF-A0A412J4U0-F1
#
_cell.length_a   1.000
_cell.length_b   1.000
_cell.length_c   1.000
_cell.angle_alpha   90.00
_cell.angle_beta   90.00
_cell.angle_gamma   90.00
#
_symmetry.space_group_name_H-M   'P 1'
#
loop_
_entity.id
_entity.type
_entity.pdbx_description
1 polymer ?
#
loop_
_entity_poly.entity_id
_entity_poly.type
_entity_poly.pdbx_seq_one_letter_code
_entity_poly.pdbx_strand_id
1 'polypeptide(L)'
;MKHLMLASIIYAVLALVGGVFYREFTKLNGFTILSVVHTHYLILGMVFFLLLVLVEKNYSFINDKVRKYLLLYHIGLNLTVVMLTIRGVVQVLSLNVSSAVLFEIAHLILGISMVLVLISIRNCVKDSF
;
A
#
# COMPACT_ATOMS: atom_id res chain seq x y z
N MET A 1 -9.38 -13.27 -9.06
CA MET A 1 -10.46 -12.26 -8.83
C MET A 1 -10.92 -12.09 -7.38
N LYS A 2 -11.58 -13.07 -6.71
CA LYS A 2 -12.20 -12.88 -5.37
C LYS A 2 -11.26 -12.31 -4.30
N HIS A 3 -10.03 -12.81 -4.24
CA HIS A 3 -9.03 -12.33 -3.27
C HIS A 3 -8.57 -10.89 -3.51
N LEU A 4 -8.47 -10.45 -4.77
CA LEU A 4 -8.14 -9.06 -5.10
C LEU A 4 -9.26 -8.10 -4.69
N MET A 5 -10.51 -8.50 -4.91
CA MET A 5 -11.68 -7.74 -4.48
C MET A 5 -11.72 -7.61 -2.96
N LEU A 6 -11.54 -8.73 -2.25
CA LEU A 6 -11.48 -8.73 -0.79
C LEU A 6 -10.35 -7.83 -0.27
N ALA A 7 -9.17 -7.89 -0.88
CA ALA A 7 -8.06 -7.01 -0.54
C ALA A 7 -8.42 -5.53 -0.72
N SER A 8 -9.06 -5.15 -1.83
CA SER A 8 -9.49 -3.77 -2.07
C SER A 8 -10.46 -3.26 -1.00
N ILE A 9 -11.39 -4.11 -0.55
CA ILE A 9 -12.36 -3.78 0.51
C ILE A 9 -11.64 -3.63 1.85
N ILE A 10 -10.76 -4.56 2.21
CA ILE A 10 -9.99 -4.50 3.45
C ILE A 10 -9.16 -3.22 3.49
N TYR A 11 -8.45 -2.90 2.40
CA TYR A 11 -7.65 -1.68 2.32
C TYR A 11 -8.50 -0.41 2.31
N ALA A 12 -9.70 -0.43 1.74
CA ALA A 12 -10.63 0.70 1.84
C ALA A 12 -11.05 0.95 3.30
N VAL A 13 -11.39 -0.11 4.04
CA VAL A 13 -11.73 0.00 5.47
C VAL A 13 -10.52 0.53 6.26
N LEU A 14 -9.32 0.00 6.03
CA LEU A 14 -8.10 0.48 6.67
C LEU A 14 -7.80 1.95 6.33
N ALA A 15 -8.01 2.36 5.09
CA ALA A 15 -7.87 3.76 4.68
C ALA A 15 -8.85 4.66 5.43
N LEU A 16 -10.12 4.27 5.55
CA LEU A 16 -11.12 5.04 6.28
C LEU A 16 -10.77 5.17 7.76
N VAL A 17 -10.40 4.05 8.41
CA VAL A 17 -9.97 4.05 9.81
C VAL A 17 -8.73 4.94 10.00
N GLY A 18 -7.73 4.82 9.11
CA GLY A 18 -6.54 5.66 9.13
C GLY A 18 -6.84 7.15 8.90
N GLY A 19 -7.83 7.47 8.07
CA GLY A 19 -8.28 8.85 7.83
C GLY A 19 -8.96 9.47 9.05
N VAL A 20 -9.84 8.70 9.72
CA VAL A 20 -10.46 9.13 10.99
C VAL A 20 -9.39 9.31 12.07
N PHE A 21 -8.47 8.34 12.19
CA PHE A 21 -7.36 8.42 13.14
C PHE A 21 -6.50 9.66 12.92
N TYR A 22 -6.09 9.93 11.68
CA TYR A 22 -5.35 11.15 11.33
C TYR A 22 -6.11 12.42 11.74
N ARG A 23 -7.42 12.50 11.40
CA ARG A 23 -8.23 13.68 11.68
C ARG A 23 -8.34 13.97 13.16
N GLU A 24 -8.63 12.96 13.98
CA GLU A 24 -8.76 13.15 15.43
C GLU A 24 -7.38 13.38 16.09
N PHE A 25 -6.33 12.70 15.63
CA PHE A 25 -4.97 12.88 16.15
C PHE A 25 -4.38 14.27 15.84
N THR A 26 -4.68 14.82 14.66
CA THR A 26 -4.26 16.16 14.22
C THR A 26 -4.96 17.27 15.00
N LYS A 27 -6.23 17.09 15.37
CA LYS A 27 -6.94 18.05 16.24
C LYS A 27 -6.26 18.21 17.60
N LEU A 28 -5.72 17.12 18.15
CA LEU A 28 -5.10 17.12 19.48
C LEU A 28 -3.65 17.60 19.46
N ASN A 29 -2.93 17.42 18.34
CA ASN A 29 -1.47 17.57 18.28
C ASN A 29 -0.95 18.52 17.18
N GLY A 30 -1.84 19.15 16.39
CA GLY A 30 -1.43 19.97 15.25
C GLY A 30 -1.07 19.13 14.01
N PHE A 31 -0.41 19.74 13.01
CA PHE A 31 -0.14 19.10 11.72
C PHE A 31 0.86 17.95 11.83
N THR A 32 0.49 16.77 11.31
CA THR A 32 1.33 15.55 11.34
C THR A 32 1.46 14.92 9.95
N ILE A 33 2.55 14.22 9.69
CA ILE A 33 2.76 13.44 8.44
C ILE A 33 1.86 12.20 8.35
N LEU A 34 1.04 11.95 9.37
CA LEU A 34 0.14 10.80 9.45
C LEU A 34 -0.97 10.87 8.38
N SER A 35 -1.22 12.04 7.79
CA SER A 35 -2.10 12.23 6.62
C SER A 35 -1.73 11.31 5.45
N VAL A 36 -0.45 10.97 5.32
CA VAL A 36 0.10 10.17 4.24
C VAL A 36 -0.33 8.69 4.34
N VAL A 37 -0.67 8.20 5.55
CA VAL A 37 -1.16 6.83 5.75
C VAL A 37 -2.50 6.61 5.04
N HIS A 38 -3.41 7.58 5.16
CA HIS A 38 -4.73 7.52 4.52
C HIS A 38 -4.60 7.41 3.00
N THR A 39 -3.76 8.26 2.39
CA THR A 39 -3.58 8.29 0.93
C THR A 39 -2.90 7.03 0.40
N HIS A 40 -1.96 6.44 1.14
CA HIS A 40 -1.30 5.20 0.73
C HIS A 40 -2.27 4.02 0.71
N TYR A 41 -3.05 3.79 1.77
CA TYR A 41 -4.03 2.70 1.74
C TYR A 41 -5.14 2.94 0.74
N LEU A 42 -5.58 4.18 0.53
CA LEU A 42 -6.63 4.49 -0.44
C LEU A 42 -6.15 4.24 -1.87
N ILE A 43 -5.00 4.78 -2.26
CA ILE A 43 -4.51 4.68 -3.64
C ILE A 43 -3.88 3.32 -3.90
N LEU A 44 -2.89 2.90 -3.09
CA LEU A 44 -2.12 1.68 -3.32
C LEU A 44 -2.83 0.42 -2.80
N GLY A 45 -3.70 0.56 -1.82
CA GLY A 45 -4.45 -0.57 -1.26
C GLY A 45 -5.81 -0.79 -1.94
N MET A 46 -6.62 0.26 -2.10
CA MET A 46 -7.96 0.13 -2.69
C MET A 46 -7.94 0.32 -4.21
N VAL A 47 -7.56 1.51 -4.69
CA VAL A 47 -7.67 1.87 -6.12
C VAL A 47 -6.82 0.95 -6.99
N PHE A 48 -5.57 0.73 -6.60
CA PHE A 48 -4.67 -0.17 -7.33
C PHE A 48 -5.22 -1.60 -7.42
N PHE A 49 -5.75 -2.16 -6.32
CA PHE A 49 -6.33 -3.51 -6.36
C PHE A 49 -7.62 -3.60 -7.18
N LEU A 50 -8.46 -2.55 -7.18
CA LEU A 50 -9.62 -2.48 -8.08
C LEU A 50 -9.19 -2.51 -9.55
N LEU A 51 -8.13 -1.79 -9.91
CA LEU A 51 -7.56 -1.86 -11.25
C LEU A 51 -7.05 -3.26 -11.57
N LEU A 52 -6.37 -3.94 -10.63
CA LEU A 52 -5.94 -5.32 -10.81
C LEU A 52 -7.12 -6.29 -11.02
N VAL A 53 -8.28 -6.07 -10.37
CA VAL A 53 -9.49 -6.86 -10.63
C VAL A 53 -9.93 -6.72 -12.08
N LEU A 54 -9.89 -5.50 -12.63
CA LEU A 54 -10.24 -5.25 -14.04
C LEU A 54 -9.25 -5.92 -14.99
N VAL A 55 -7.95 -5.83 -14.73
CA VAL A 55 -6.93 -6.49 -15.55
C VAL A 55 -7.11 -8.02 -15.51
N GLU A 56 -7.31 -8.59 -14.32
CA GLU A 56 -7.56 -10.03 -14.15
C GLU A 56 -8.81 -10.49 -14.90
N LYS A 57 -9.88 -9.70 -14.86
CA LYS A 57 -11.13 -10.04 -15.54
C LYS A 57 -10.98 -10.09 -17.07
N ASN A 58 -10.14 -9.23 -17.65
CA ASN A 58 -9.99 -9.14 -19.11
C ASN A 58 -8.89 -10.06 -19.65
N TYR A 59 -7.81 -10.29 -18.90
CA TYR A 59 -6.60 -10.94 -19.42
C TYR A 59 -6.18 -12.20 -18.64
N SER A 60 -6.85 -12.54 -17.52
CA SER A 60 -6.48 -13.68 -16.66
C SER A 60 -4.97 -13.70 -16.30
N PHE A 61 -4.45 -12.57 -15.82
CA PHE A 61 -3.02 -12.36 -15.63
C PHE A 61 -2.44 -13.04 -14.38
N ILE A 62 -3.28 -13.43 -13.42
CA ILE A 62 -2.80 -14.04 -12.17
C ILE A 62 -2.34 -15.48 -12.41
N ASN A 63 -1.03 -15.67 -12.29
CA ASN A 63 -0.38 -16.98 -12.19
C ASN A 63 0.36 -17.12 -10.85
N ASP A 64 1.00 -18.28 -10.60
CA ASP A 64 1.72 -18.54 -9.33
C ASP A 64 2.86 -17.55 -9.08
N LYS A 65 3.50 -17.04 -10.13
CA LYS A 65 4.58 -16.05 -10.05
C LYS A 65 4.02 -14.69 -9.61
N VAL A 66 2.94 -14.25 -10.25
CA VAL A 66 2.23 -13.00 -9.92
C VAL A 66 1.68 -13.04 -8.50
N ARG A 67 1.15 -14.19 -8.05
CA ARG A 67 0.68 -14.36 -6.67
C ARG A 67 1.78 -14.09 -5.65
N LYS A 68 3.01 -14.55 -5.91
CA LYS A 68 4.17 -14.25 -5.05
C LYS A 68 4.50 -12.75 -5.05
N TYR A 69 4.43 -12.08 -6.20
CA TYR A 69 4.65 -10.64 -6.30
C TYR A 69 3.59 -9.84 -5.55
N LEU A 70 2.32 -10.23 -5.63
CA LEU A 70 1.23 -9.62 -4.87
C LEU A 70 1.39 -9.84 -3.36
N LEU A 71 1.88 -11.00 -2.94
CA LEU A 71 2.18 -11.25 -1.53
C LEU A 71 3.29 -10.32 -1.03
N LEU A 72 4.39 -10.17 -1.79
CA LEU A 72 5.44 -9.21 -1.48
C LEU A 72 4.91 -7.77 -1.45
N TYR A 73 3.98 -7.43 -2.34
CA TYR A 73 3.32 -6.12 -2.37
C TYR A 73 2.50 -5.86 -1.10
N HIS A 74 1.69 -6.82 -0.66
CA HIS A 74 0.94 -6.72 0.59
C HIS A 74 1.85 -6.49 1.79
N ILE A 75 2.98 -7.21 1.86
CA ILE A 75 3.98 -7.05 2.92
C ILE A 75 4.59 -5.65 2.85
N GLY A 76 5.07 -5.23 1.67
CA GLY A 76 5.69 -3.92 1.47
C GLY A 76 4.75 -2.77 1.83
N LEU A 77 3.48 -2.85 1.41
CA LEU A 77 2.49 -1.80 1.67
C LEU A 77 2.19 -1.68 3.17
N ASN A 78 1.91 -2.80 3.85
CA ASN A 78 1.62 -2.76 5.28
C ASN A 78 2.85 -2.32 6.09
N LEU A 79 4.05 -2.77 5.72
CA LEU A 79 5.29 -2.34 6.37
C LEU A 79 5.49 -0.83 6.22
N THR A 80 5.32 -0.28 5.01
CA THR A 80 5.40 1.15 4.74
C THR A 80 4.40 1.94 5.59
N VAL A 81 3.16 1.48 5.70
CA VAL A 81 2.14 2.17 6.50
C VAL A 81 2.44 2.13 8.00
N VAL A 82 2.87 0.98 8.53
CA VAL A 82 3.30 0.86 9.93
C VAL A 82 4.43 1.84 10.22
N MET A 83 5.41 1.90 9.32
CA MET A 83 6.56 2.81 9.42
C MET A 83 6.16 4.29 9.38
N LEU A 84 5.27 4.68 8.47
CA LEU A 84 4.72 6.04 8.41
C LEU A 84 3.93 6.39 9.67
N THR A 85 3.18 5.44 10.22
CA THR A 85 2.42 5.62 11.45
C THR A 85 3.34 5.86 12.65
N ILE A 86 4.36 5.01 12.82
CA ILE A 86 5.37 5.16 13.88
C ILE A 86 6.05 6.52 13.76
N ARG A 87 6.47 6.90 12.55
CA ARG A 87 7.13 8.19 12.30
C ARG A 87 6.22 9.37 12.64
N GLY A 88 4.93 9.30 12.29
CA GLY A 88 3.95 10.33 12.63
C GLY A 88 3.71 10.48 14.13
N VAL A 89 3.68 9.38 14.88
CA VAL A 89 3.54 9.39 16.34
C VAL A 89 4.81 9.91 17.02
N VAL A 90 5.98 9.42 16.60
CA VAL A 90 7.30 9.87 17.09
C VAL A 90 7.49 11.38 16.87
N GLN A 91 7.05 11.90 15.72
CA GLN A 91 7.10 13.33 15.42
C GLN A 91 6.30 14.16 16.44
N VAL A 92 5.10 13.72 16.80
CA VAL A 92 4.27 14.41 17.81
C VAL A 92 4.91 14.35 19.20
N LEU A 93 5.48 13.20 19.56
CA LEU A 93 6.15 13.02 20.85
C LEU A 93 7.52 13.71 20.92
N SER A 94 7.97 14.36 19.84
CA SER A 94 9.30 15.00 19.73
C SER A 94 10.46 14.06 20.10
N LEU A 95 10.29 12.75 19.85
CA LEU A 95 11.31 11.74 20.16
C LEU A 95 12.35 11.70 19.03
N ASN A 96 13.64 11.78 19.39
CA ASN A 96 14.73 11.78 18.43
C ASN A 96 15.10 10.35 18.01
N VAL A 97 14.29 9.71 17.17
CA VAL A 97 14.54 8.36 16.69
C VAL A 97 15.29 8.42 15.35
N SER A 98 16.61 8.22 15.40
CA SER A 98 17.45 8.07 14.20
C SER A 98 17.29 6.66 13.60
N SER A 99 16.22 6.45 12.83
CA SER A 99 15.95 5.18 12.13
C SER A 99 15.59 5.38 10.66
N ALA A 100 16.13 6.42 10.03
CA ALA A 100 15.91 6.77 8.63
C ALA A 100 16.04 5.56 7.68
N VAL A 101 17.06 4.72 7.90
CA VAL A 101 17.35 3.53 7.10
C VAL A 101 16.21 2.50 7.11
N LEU A 102 15.55 2.30 8.25
CA LEU A 102 14.44 1.34 8.37
C LEU A 102 13.19 1.80 7.60
N PHE A 103 12.95 3.11 7.56
CA PHE A 103 11.81 3.70 6.84
C PHE A 103 11.96 3.58 5.31
N GLU A 104 13.20 3.64 4.81
CA GLU A 104 13.51 3.55 3.38
C GLU A 104 13.42 2.11 2.84
N ILE A 105 13.80 1.11 3.65
CA ILE A 105 13.72 -0.30 3.25
C ILE A 105 12.27 -0.72 2.95
N ALA A 106 11.31 -0.26 3.76
CA ALA A 106 9.89 -0.57 3.55
C ALA A 106 9.39 -0.04 2.20
N HIS A 107 9.75 1.20 1.86
CA HIS A 107 9.44 1.81 0.56
C HIS A 107 10.13 1.07 -0.58
N LEU A 108 11.37 0.63 -0.41
CA LEU A 108 12.11 -0.10 -1.43
C LEU A 108 11.46 -1.46 -1.75
N ILE A 109 11.01 -2.21 -0.72
CA ILE A 109 10.28 -3.47 -0.91
C ILE A 109 8.95 -3.23 -1.65
N LEU A 110 8.21 -2.20 -1.27
CA LEU A 110 6.97 -1.81 -1.94
C LEU A 110 7.23 -1.40 -3.40
N GLY A 111 8.29 -0.64 -3.66
CA GLY A 111 8.68 -0.21 -5.00
C GLY A 111 9.05 -1.40 -5.90
N ILE A 112 9.90 -2.31 -5.42
CA ILE A 112 10.31 -3.49 -6.18
C ILE A 112 9.10 -4.37 -6.51
N SER A 113 8.24 -4.65 -5.53
CA SER A 113 7.04 -5.47 -5.75
C SER A 113 6.05 -4.81 -6.71
N MET A 114 5.86 -3.49 -6.63
CA MET A 114 5.05 -2.70 -7.58
C MET A 114 5.57 -2.88 -9.01
N VAL A 115 6.87 -2.70 -9.23
CA VAL A 115 7.49 -2.84 -10.56
C VAL A 115 7.30 -4.26 -11.10
N LEU A 116 7.47 -5.29 -10.27
CA LEU A 116 7.27 -6.69 -10.68
C LEU A 116 5.81 -6.98 -11.09
N VAL A 117 4.83 -6.41 -10.37
CA VAL A 117 3.41 -6.52 -10.74
C VAL A 117 3.15 -5.81 -12.07
N LEU A 118 3.66 -4.60 -12.26
CA LEU A 118 3.49 -3.84 -13.52
C LEU A 118 4.11 -4.54 -14.72
N ILE A 119 5.31 -5.12 -14.57
CA ILE A 119 5.95 -5.92 -15.64
C ILE A 119 5.09 -7.13 -15.98
N SER A 120 4.47 -7.76 -14.99
CA SER A 120 3.59 -8.93 -15.20
C SER A 120 2.34 -8.54 -15.99
N ILE A 121 1.74 -7.39 -15.70
CA ILE A 121 0.62 -6.83 -16.48
C ILE A 121 1.05 -6.55 -17.91
N ARG A 122 2.20 -5.87 -18.10
CA ARG A 122 2.75 -5.56 -19.43
C ARG A 122 2.92 -6.83 -20.27
N ASN A 123 3.51 -7.88 -19.71
CA ASN A 123 3.74 -9.13 -20.44
C ASN A 123 2.41 -9.79 -20.83
N CYS A 124 1.46 -9.85 -19.89
CA CYS A 124 0.14 -10.42 -20.15
C CYS A 124 -0.62 -9.68 -21.27
N VAL A 125 -0.57 -8.35 -21.28
CA VAL A 125 -1.17 -7.54 -22.35
C VAL A 125 -0.47 -7.79 -23.69
N LYS A 126 0.87 -7.86 -23.71
CA LYS A 126 1.64 -8.13 -24.94
C LYS A 126 1.30 -9.49 -25.55
N ASP A 127 1.09 -10.51 -24.72
CA ASP A 127 0.78 -11.86 -25.17
C ASP A 127 -0.68 -12.01 -25.66
N SER A 128 -1.51 -10.98 -25.50
CA SER A 128 -2.93 -10.95 -25.89
C SER A 128 -3.20 -10.31 -27.26
N PHE A 129 -2.15 -9.84 -27.96
CA PHE A 129 -2.19 -9.29 -29.33
C PHE A 129 -1.34 -10.15 -30.27
#